data_AF-N4UC76-F1
#
_entry.id   AF-N4UC76-F1
#
_cell.length_a   1.000
_cell.length_b   1.000
_cell.length_c   1.000
_cell.angle_alpha   90.00
_cell.angle_beta   90.00
_cell.angle_gamma   90.00
#
_symmetry.space_group_name_H-M   'P 1'
#
loop_
_entity.id
_entity.type
_entity.pdbx_description
1 polymer ?
#
loop_
_entity_poly.entity_id
_entity_poly.type
_entity_poly.pdbx_seq_one_letter_code
_entity_poly.pdbx_strand_id
1 'polypeptide(L)'
;MENKTPTDNARKDLRTIKRFVTTHTPEGITTFSNALPEDAPFQTLPDNVDFALCYATDQFPVNLNDEADINTYRHYTENLPGITLPTGTVLRVVDIPPGAISPMHRTISLDYGVVLEGEIDLILDSGEKRPATCLRVAGQELHDNSMHTIPGYEEDVVAKN
;
A
#
# COMPACT_ATOMS: atom_id res chain seq x y z
N MET A 1 -24.54 -38.09 11.55
CA MET A 1 -24.41 -36.64 11.33
C MET A 1 -22.95 -36.32 11.55
N GLU A 2 -22.19 -36.23 10.47
CA GLU A 2 -20.74 -36.06 10.54
C GLU A 2 -20.45 -34.58 10.25
N ASN A 3 -20.02 -33.87 11.30
CA ASN A 3 -19.63 -32.47 11.22
C ASN A 3 -18.35 -32.37 10.40
N LYS A 4 -18.49 -31.94 9.15
CA LYS A 4 -17.36 -31.60 8.29
C LYS A 4 -16.79 -30.28 8.79
N THR A 5 -15.67 -30.34 9.50
CA THR A 5 -14.84 -29.18 9.82
C THR A 5 -14.49 -28.45 8.51
N PRO A 6 -14.75 -27.13 8.37
CA PRO A 6 -14.30 -26.39 7.19
C PRO A 6 -12.76 -26.33 7.25
N THR A 7 -12.10 -27.09 6.38
CA THR A 7 -10.67 -26.93 6.15
C THR A 7 -10.43 -25.61 5.43
N ASP A 8 -9.95 -24.66 6.22
CA ASP A 8 -9.04 -23.57 5.94
C ASP A 8 -8.33 -23.54 4.56
N ASN A 9 -8.20 -22.32 4.04
CA ASN A 9 -7.41 -21.86 2.89
C ASN A 9 -7.85 -22.28 1.47
N ALA A 10 -8.79 -21.52 0.91
CA ALA A 10 -8.73 -21.21 -0.52
C ALA A 10 -7.40 -20.48 -0.76
N ARG A 11 -6.36 -21.20 -1.20
CA ARG A 11 -5.07 -20.63 -1.57
C ARG A 11 -5.29 -19.45 -2.51
N LYS A 12 -4.78 -18.27 -2.14
CA LYS A 12 -4.49 -17.20 -3.11
C LYS A 12 -3.59 -17.79 -4.18
N ASP A 13 -4.12 -18.01 -5.38
CA ASP A 13 -3.33 -18.34 -6.57
C ASP A 13 -2.72 -17.08 -7.17
N LEU A 14 -2.28 -16.16 -6.31
CA LEU A 14 -1.64 -14.92 -6.70
C LEU A 14 -0.14 -15.13 -6.67
N ARG A 15 0.54 -14.53 -7.66
CA ARG A 15 2.00 -14.60 -7.75
C ARG A 15 2.65 -13.96 -6.51
N THR A 16 3.65 -14.63 -5.95
CA THR A 16 4.50 -14.06 -4.91
C THR A 16 5.19 -12.78 -5.39
N ILE A 17 5.03 -11.70 -4.63
CA ILE A 17 5.67 -10.41 -4.92
C ILE A 17 7.12 -10.42 -4.43
N LYS A 18 8.02 -10.03 -5.32
CA LYS A 18 9.44 -9.81 -5.04
C LYS A 18 9.77 -8.32 -5.11
N ARG A 19 10.71 -7.89 -4.28
CA ARG A 19 11.28 -6.55 -4.28
C ARG A 19 12.78 -6.62 -4.48
N PHE A 20 13.25 -5.85 -5.44
CA PHE A 20 14.66 -5.67 -5.70
C PHE A 20 15.00 -4.21 -5.43
N VAL A 21 15.77 -3.94 -4.39
CA VAL A 21 16.20 -2.58 -4.03
C VAL A 21 17.60 -2.38 -4.58
N THR A 22 17.81 -1.28 -5.30
CA THR A 22 19.13 -0.93 -5.87
C THR A 22 19.86 0.04 -4.96
N THR A 23 21.19 -0.06 -4.91
CA THR A 23 22.11 0.80 -4.15
C THR A 23 23.40 1.00 -4.93
N HIS A 24 24.42 1.64 -4.34
CA HIS A 24 25.76 1.78 -4.91
C HIS A 24 26.80 1.16 -3.99
N THR A 25 27.85 0.56 -4.56
CA THR A 25 29.05 0.16 -3.80
C THR A 25 29.82 1.40 -3.31
N PRO A 26 30.80 1.26 -2.38
CA PRO A 26 31.66 2.39 -1.97
C PRO A 26 32.39 3.08 -3.15
N GLU A 27 32.59 2.37 -4.26
CA GLU A 27 33.19 2.89 -5.49
C GLU A 27 32.18 3.59 -6.42
N GLY A 28 30.91 3.68 -6.02
CA GLY A 28 29.84 4.30 -6.80
C GLY A 28 29.24 3.42 -7.89
N ILE A 29 29.47 2.10 -7.86
CA ILE A 29 28.93 1.15 -8.85
C ILE A 29 27.52 0.72 -8.43
N THR A 30 26.53 0.82 -9.33
CA THR A 30 25.16 0.37 -9.05
C THR A 30 25.10 -1.14 -8.83
N THR A 31 24.42 -1.57 -7.77
CA THR A 31 24.23 -2.98 -7.39
C THR A 31 22.86 -3.18 -6.73
N PHE A 32 22.47 -4.43 -6.47
CA PHE A 32 21.32 -4.74 -5.60
C PHE A 32 21.73 -4.74 -4.13
N SER A 33 20.87 -4.19 -3.27
CA SER A 33 21.03 -4.24 -1.83
C SER A 33 20.53 -5.57 -1.28
N ASN A 34 21.36 -6.22 -0.45
CA ASN A 34 21.00 -7.45 0.27
C ASN A 34 20.56 -7.17 1.72
N ALA A 35 20.25 -5.90 2.02
CA ALA A 35 19.98 -5.45 3.38
C ALA A 35 18.67 -6.03 3.94
N LEU A 36 17.73 -6.40 3.08
CA LEU A 36 16.43 -6.98 3.41
C LEU A 36 16.11 -8.15 2.46
N PRO A 37 15.28 -9.12 2.87
CA PRO A 37 14.80 -10.18 1.99
C PRO A 37 14.09 -9.64 0.74
N GLU A 38 14.25 -10.33 -0.38
CA GLU A 38 13.57 -9.98 -1.63
C GLU A 38 12.08 -10.32 -1.61
N ASP A 39 11.65 -11.28 -0.79
CA ASP A 39 10.23 -11.59 -0.62
C ASP A 39 9.50 -10.44 0.10
N ALA A 40 8.37 -10.01 -0.46
CA ALA A 40 7.54 -9.01 0.20
C ALA A 40 7.00 -9.55 1.54
N PRO A 41 7.09 -8.78 2.64
CA PRO A 41 6.70 -9.24 3.96
C PRO A 41 5.19 -9.16 4.15
N PHE A 42 4.44 -10.07 3.52
CA PHE A 42 2.99 -10.14 3.66
C PHE A 42 2.58 -10.49 5.10
N GLN A 43 1.54 -9.81 5.56
CA GLN A 43 0.87 -10.03 6.83
C GLN A 43 -0.63 -10.08 6.55
N THR A 44 -1.32 -11.04 7.16
CA THR A 44 -2.77 -11.16 7.06
C THR A 44 -3.43 -10.26 8.10
N LEU A 45 -4.23 -9.31 7.63
CA LEU A 45 -5.08 -8.44 8.43
C LEU A 45 -6.44 -9.13 8.71
N PRO A 46 -7.28 -8.58 9.61
CA PRO A 46 -8.67 -8.98 9.71
C PRO A 46 -9.38 -9.01 8.35
N ASP A 47 -10.43 -9.83 8.23
CA ASP A 47 -11.21 -10.05 7.00
C ASP A 47 -10.44 -10.72 5.84
N ASN A 48 -9.33 -11.41 6.14
CA ASN A 48 -8.49 -12.15 5.19
C ASN A 48 -7.89 -11.28 4.07
N VAL A 49 -7.67 -9.99 4.36
CA VAL A 49 -6.90 -9.09 3.50
C VAL A 49 -5.43 -9.32 3.80
N ASP A 50 -4.62 -9.63 2.79
CA ASP A 50 -3.16 -9.65 2.99
C ASP A 50 -2.54 -8.35 2.54
N PHE A 51 -1.53 -7.93 3.28
CA PHE A 51 -0.89 -6.63 3.15
C PHE A 51 0.63 -6.79 3.26
N ALA A 52 1.39 -6.15 2.38
CA ALA A 52 2.84 -6.05 2.49
C ALA A 52 3.31 -4.60 2.36
N LEU A 53 4.12 -4.14 3.33
CA LEU A 53 4.86 -2.89 3.22
C LEU A 53 6.10 -3.10 2.34
N CYS A 54 6.05 -2.59 1.12
CA CYS A 54 7.07 -2.81 0.11
C CYS A 54 8.13 -1.71 0.07
N TYR A 55 7.84 -0.47 0.41
CA TYR A 55 8.90 0.52 0.64
C TYR A 55 8.34 1.67 1.46
N ALA A 56 9.19 2.35 2.21
CA ALA A 56 8.79 3.54 2.94
C ALA A 56 9.97 4.51 3.07
N THR A 57 9.67 5.78 2.84
CA THR A 57 10.55 6.91 3.14
C THR A 57 9.78 7.88 4.02
N ASP A 58 10.46 8.72 4.77
CA ASP A 58 9.86 9.66 5.73
C ASP A 58 10.23 11.12 5.45
N GLN A 59 10.92 11.38 4.34
CA GLN A 59 11.37 12.73 3.97
C GLN A 59 11.30 12.95 2.46
N PHE A 60 11.12 14.22 2.08
CA PHE A 60 11.13 14.67 0.70
C PHE A 60 11.95 15.97 0.58
N PRO A 61 12.95 16.04 -0.31
CA PRO A 61 13.47 14.95 -1.16
C PRO A 61 14.07 13.80 -0.33
N VAL A 62 13.99 12.58 -0.86
CA VAL A 62 14.54 11.38 -0.20
C VAL A 62 16.07 11.43 -0.21
N ASN A 63 16.72 11.13 0.92
CA ASN A 63 18.16 10.92 0.97
C ASN A 63 18.53 9.49 0.55
N LEU A 64 19.14 9.34 -0.62
CA LEU A 64 19.61 8.06 -1.16
C LEU A 64 21.10 7.80 -0.91
N ASN A 65 21.78 8.67 -0.16
CA ASN A 65 23.18 8.48 0.19
C ASN A 65 23.30 7.56 1.40
N ASP A 66 24.39 6.78 1.43
CA ASP A 66 24.77 5.92 2.55
C ASP A 66 23.63 5.00 3.02
N GLU A 67 22.79 4.58 2.08
CA GLU A 67 21.63 3.71 2.33
C GLU A 67 20.64 4.26 3.37
N ALA A 68 20.57 5.59 3.53
CA ALA A 68 19.71 6.23 4.52
C ALA A 68 18.23 5.86 4.35
N ASP A 69 17.73 5.83 3.11
CA ASP A 69 16.37 5.42 2.78
C ASP A 69 16.10 3.93 3.05
N ILE A 70 17.08 3.06 2.78
CA ILE A 70 16.99 1.62 3.09
C ILE A 70 16.92 1.40 4.61
N ASN A 71 17.66 2.18 5.39
CA ASN A 71 17.63 2.13 6.85
C ASN A 71 16.28 2.63 7.41
N THR A 72 15.75 3.72 6.86
CA THR A 72 14.39 4.19 7.16
C THR A 72 13.37 3.10 6.83
N TYR A 73 13.45 2.50 5.66
CA TYR A 73 12.54 1.43 5.28
C TYR A 73 12.65 0.21 6.20
N ARG A 74 13.88 -0.24 6.55
CA ARG A 74 14.10 -1.32 7.52
C ARG A 74 13.39 -1.02 8.84
N HIS A 75 13.54 0.19 9.36
CA HIS A 75 12.87 0.60 10.60
C HIS A 75 11.35 0.40 10.50
N TYR A 76 10.76 0.75 9.36
CA TYR A 76 9.33 0.58 9.11
C TYR A 76 8.88 -0.87 8.82
N THR A 77 9.79 -1.79 8.50
CA THR A 77 9.46 -3.23 8.44
C THR A 77 9.24 -3.83 9.83
N GLU A 78 9.87 -3.27 10.85
CA GLU A 78 9.74 -3.68 12.25
C GLU A 78 8.66 -2.85 12.98
N ASN A 79 8.51 -1.58 12.59
CA ASN A 79 7.60 -0.61 13.19
C ASN A 79 6.68 -0.06 12.10
N LEU A 80 5.59 -0.79 11.78
CA LEU A 80 4.72 -0.41 10.68
C LEU A 80 4.26 1.06 10.80
N PRO A 81 4.43 1.87 9.74
CA PRO A 81 4.02 3.27 9.77
C PRO A 81 2.49 3.35 9.79
N GLY A 82 1.99 4.51 10.24
CA GLY A 82 0.58 4.87 10.05
C GLY A 82 0.16 4.85 8.57
N ILE A 83 -1.13 5.08 8.29
CA ILE A 83 -1.65 5.05 6.91
C ILE A 83 -0.89 6.02 6.02
N THR A 84 -0.52 7.20 6.54
CA THR A 84 0.33 8.18 5.85
C THR A 84 1.62 8.46 6.63
N LEU A 85 2.68 8.81 5.88
CA LEU A 85 3.90 9.42 6.42
C LEU A 85 3.93 10.88 5.93
N PRO A 86 3.76 11.89 6.80
CA PRO A 86 3.49 13.28 6.40
C PRO A 86 4.49 13.90 5.42
N THR A 87 5.75 13.47 5.46
CA THR A 87 6.84 14.01 4.64
C THR A 87 7.47 12.96 3.73
N GLY A 88 6.86 11.79 3.59
CA GLY A 88 7.46 10.64 2.95
C GLY A 88 6.62 10.00 1.86
N THR A 89 7.03 8.81 1.44
CA THR A 89 6.31 7.98 0.48
C THR A 89 6.15 6.58 1.03
N VAL A 90 5.05 5.93 0.67
CA VAL A 90 4.76 4.57 1.10
C VAL A 90 4.33 3.74 -0.11
N LEU A 91 4.97 2.59 -0.31
CA LEU A 91 4.59 1.59 -1.31
C LEU A 91 4.09 0.35 -0.58
N ARG A 92 2.86 -0.07 -0.89
CA ARG A 92 2.21 -1.23 -0.31
C ARG A 92 1.63 -2.11 -1.40
N VAL A 93 1.56 -3.40 -1.13
CA VAL A 93 0.75 -4.34 -1.89
C VAL A 93 -0.34 -4.87 -0.98
N VAL A 94 -1.56 -4.89 -1.49
CA VAL A 94 -2.73 -5.37 -0.77
C VAL A 94 -3.45 -6.33 -1.69
N ASP A 95 -3.67 -7.56 -1.24
CA ASP A 95 -4.60 -8.44 -1.95
C ASP A 95 -5.89 -8.61 -1.16
N ILE A 96 -6.93 -8.09 -1.80
CA ILE A 96 -8.30 -7.98 -1.32
C ILE A 96 -9.06 -9.20 -1.83
N PRO A 97 -9.63 -10.05 -0.96
CA PRO A 97 -10.39 -11.20 -1.40
C PRO A 97 -11.67 -10.77 -2.14
N PRO A 98 -12.18 -11.58 -3.08
CA PRO A 98 -13.40 -11.26 -3.81
C PRO A 98 -14.58 -10.93 -2.89
N GLY A 99 -15.28 -9.84 -3.19
CA GLY A 99 -16.42 -9.37 -2.40
C GLY A 99 -16.06 -8.64 -1.11
N ALA A 100 -14.78 -8.56 -0.73
CA ALA A 100 -14.35 -7.71 0.38
C ALA A 100 -14.41 -6.23 0.00
N ILE A 101 -14.74 -5.41 1.00
CA ILE A 101 -14.92 -3.96 0.89
C ILE A 101 -13.95 -3.35 1.90
N SER A 102 -13.03 -2.50 1.44
CA SER A 102 -12.22 -1.69 2.36
C SER A 102 -13.11 -0.70 3.11
N PRO A 103 -12.77 -0.24 4.32
CA PRO A 103 -13.51 0.84 4.98
C PRO A 103 -13.25 2.22 4.35
N MET A 104 -14.30 3.05 4.30
CA MET A 104 -14.18 4.42 3.79
C MET A 104 -13.24 5.20 4.68
N HIS A 105 -12.23 5.82 4.08
CA HIS A 105 -11.31 6.67 4.80
C HIS A 105 -10.78 7.78 3.91
N ARG A 106 -10.19 8.77 4.57
CA ARG A 106 -9.49 9.88 3.94
C ARG A 106 -8.08 9.99 4.46
N THR A 107 -7.17 10.23 3.56
CA THR A 107 -5.77 10.53 3.84
C THR A 107 -5.43 11.95 3.39
N ILE A 108 -4.38 12.54 3.98
CA ILE A 108 -3.72 13.72 3.42
C ILE A 108 -2.50 13.20 2.64
N SER A 109 -2.75 12.63 1.46
CA SER A 109 -1.76 12.02 0.57
C SER A 109 -2.22 12.03 -0.89
N LEU A 110 -1.26 11.77 -1.79
CA LEU A 110 -1.53 11.45 -3.18
C LEU A 110 -1.14 10.00 -3.39
N ASP A 111 -2.13 9.16 -3.68
CA ASP A 111 -1.98 7.73 -3.79
C ASP A 111 -2.11 7.27 -5.24
N TYR A 112 -1.20 6.41 -5.66
CA TYR A 112 -1.22 5.76 -6.96
C TYR A 112 -1.54 4.28 -6.76
N GLY A 113 -2.75 3.89 -7.14
CA GLY A 113 -3.22 2.51 -7.10
C GLY A 113 -3.02 1.85 -8.47
N VAL A 114 -2.34 0.71 -8.49
CA VAL A 114 -2.19 -0.10 -9.72
C VAL A 114 -2.71 -1.49 -9.42
N VAL A 115 -3.70 -1.94 -10.20
CA VAL A 115 -4.22 -3.30 -10.07
C VAL A 115 -3.25 -4.24 -10.78
N LEU A 116 -2.61 -5.11 -10.01
CA LEU A 116 -1.67 -6.10 -10.54
C LEU A 116 -2.40 -7.32 -11.12
N GLU A 117 -3.49 -7.74 -10.47
CA GLU A 117 -4.30 -8.88 -10.87
C GLU A 117 -5.76 -8.68 -10.44
N GLY A 118 -6.70 -9.17 -11.25
CA GLY A 118 -8.13 -9.03 -11.01
C GLY A 118 -8.72 -7.68 -11.42
N GLU A 119 -9.89 -7.37 -10.88
CA GLU A 119 -10.59 -6.11 -11.08
C GLU A 119 -11.11 -5.59 -9.75
N ILE A 120 -10.99 -4.28 -9.55
CA ILE A 120 -11.57 -3.58 -8.41
C ILE A 120 -12.55 -2.52 -8.89
N ASP A 121 -13.58 -2.27 -8.09
CA ASP A 121 -14.40 -1.08 -8.23
C ASP A 121 -13.99 -0.05 -7.18
N LEU A 122 -13.75 1.18 -7.64
CA LEU A 122 -13.61 2.35 -6.79
C LEU A 122 -14.99 2.93 -6.50
N ILE A 123 -15.26 3.20 -5.23
CA ILE A 123 -16.49 3.83 -4.76
C ILE A 123 -16.11 5.12 -4.03
N LEU A 124 -16.76 6.22 -4.39
CA LEU A 124 -16.64 7.51 -3.72
C LEU A 124 -17.79 7.70 -2.73
N ASP A 125 -17.61 8.60 -1.77
CA ASP A 125 -18.63 9.00 -0.78
C ASP A 125 -19.95 9.48 -1.39
N SER A 126 -19.88 10.10 -2.58
CA SER A 126 -21.03 10.45 -3.42
C SER A 126 -21.87 9.26 -3.90
N GLY A 127 -21.38 8.03 -3.71
CA GLY A 127 -21.94 6.80 -4.25
C GLY A 127 -21.56 6.53 -5.71
N GLU A 128 -20.76 7.40 -6.33
CA GLU A 128 -20.23 7.14 -7.67
C GLU A 128 -19.28 5.94 -7.65
N LYS A 129 -19.47 5.03 -8.60
CA LYS A 129 -18.72 3.79 -8.72
C LYS A 129 -18.12 3.63 -10.11
N ARG A 130 -16.84 3.25 -10.20
CA ARG A 130 -16.16 2.94 -11.47
C ARG A 130 -15.22 1.73 -11.33
N PRO A 131 -15.16 0.84 -12.34
CA PRO A 131 -14.11 -0.16 -12.40
C PRO A 131 -12.76 0.53 -12.59
N ALA A 132 -11.74 0.10 -11.85
CA ALA A 132 -10.39 0.66 -11.91
C ALA A 132 -9.38 -0.44 -12.23
N THR A 133 -8.44 -0.12 -13.11
CA THR A 133 -7.23 -0.91 -13.40
C THR A 133 -5.97 -0.14 -13.04
N CYS A 134 -6.02 1.19 -13.12
CA CYS A 134 -5.05 2.13 -12.59
C CYS A 134 -5.80 3.34 -12.06
N LEU A 135 -5.36 3.85 -10.91
CA LEU A 135 -6.05 4.86 -10.14
C LEU A 135 -5.07 5.89 -9.61
N ARG A 136 -5.49 7.16 -9.68
CA ARG A 136 -4.93 8.24 -8.88
C ARG A 136 -5.99 8.66 -7.87
N VAL A 137 -5.68 8.51 -6.58
CA VAL A 137 -6.50 9.05 -5.50
C VAL A 137 -5.76 10.22 -4.90
N ALA A 138 -6.38 11.41 -4.89
CA ALA A 138 -5.80 12.58 -4.26
C ALA A 138 -6.62 12.91 -3.02
N GLY A 139 -6.12 12.55 -1.85
CA GLY A 139 -6.59 13.04 -0.57
C GLY A 139 -5.89 14.36 -0.24
N GLN A 140 -6.45 15.48 -0.68
CA GLN A 140 -5.94 16.80 -0.30
C GLN A 140 -6.88 17.44 0.73
N GLU A 141 -6.36 17.78 1.90
CA GLU A 141 -6.85 18.95 2.64
C GLU A 141 -5.66 19.83 2.97
N LEU A 142 -5.58 20.96 2.27
CA LEU A 142 -4.76 22.10 2.67
C LEU A 142 -5.63 22.95 3.57
N HIS A 143 -5.16 23.36 4.75
CA HIS A 143 -5.47 24.70 5.29
C HIS A 143 -4.44 25.10 6.35
N ASP A 144 -3.46 25.92 5.95
CA ASP A 144 -3.02 27.05 6.78
C ASP A 144 -3.81 28.27 6.31
N ASN A 145 -4.44 28.91 7.29
CA ASN A 145 -5.10 30.22 7.33
C ASN A 145 -5.88 30.76 6.11
N SER A 146 -7.07 31.24 6.46
CA SER A 146 -8.09 31.92 5.66
C SER A 146 -9.04 31.00 4.90
N MET A 147 -10.31 31.16 5.29
CA MET A 147 -11.54 30.55 4.79
C MET A 147 -11.43 30.10 3.33
N HIS A 148 -11.81 28.84 3.06
CA HIS A 148 -12.90 28.44 2.15
C HIS A 148 -13.02 26.90 2.22
N THR A 149 -14.07 26.42 2.89
CA THR A 149 -14.41 24.99 3.01
C THR A 149 -14.82 24.41 1.66
N ILE A 150 -14.20 23.29 1.25
CA ILE A 150 -14.73 22.35 0.26
C ILE A 150 -14.91 20.99 0.97
N PRO A 151 -16.04 20.28 0.83
CA PRO A 151 -16.28 19.02 1.55
C PRO A 151 -15.46 17.84 1.01
N GLY A 152 -15.02 16.97 1.94
CA GLY A 152 -15.15 15.50 1.93
C GLY A 152 -14.70 14.75 0.69
N TYR A 153 -13.54 14.10 0.76
CA TYR A 153 -13.18 12.99 -0.12
C TYR A 153 -12.90 11.77 0.78
N GLU A 154 -13.72 10.73 0.68
CA GLU A 154 -13.46 9.40 1.26
C GLU A 154 -13.68 8.35 0.15
N GLU A 155 -12.95 7.24 0.19
CA GLU A 155 -13.04 6.18 -0.83
C GLU A 155 -13.00 4.74 -0.29
N ASP A 156 -13.66 3.86 -1.05
CA ASP A 156 -13.73 2.41 -0.86
C ASP A 156 -13.29 1.67 -2.12
N VAL A 157 -12.74 0.48 -1.92
CA VAL A 157 -12.39 -0.46 -2.98
C VAL A 157 -13.08 -1.79 -2.75
N VAL A 158 -13.71 -2.32 -3.80
CA VAL A 158 -14.38 -3.62 -3.77
C VAL A 158 -13.78 -4.53 -4.84
N ALA A 159 -13.25 -5.68 -4.44
CA ALA A 159 -12.78 -6.69 -5.39
C ALA A 159 -13.96 -7.43 -6.02
N LYS A 160 -13.93 -7.63 -7.34
CA LYS A 160 -14.97 -8.37 -8.06
C LYS A 160 -14.77 -9.89 -7.94
N ASN A 161 -15.88 -10.62 -8.14
CA ASN A 161 -15.92 -12.09 -8.21
C ASN A 161 -15.30 -12.63 -9.49
#